data_AF-A0A8T6Q2G7-F1
#
_entry.id   AF-A0A8T6Q2G7-F1
#
_cell.length_a   1.000
_cell.length_b   1.000
_cell.length_c   1.000
_cell.angle_alpha   90.00
_cell.angle_beta   90.00
_cell.angle_gamma   90.00
#
_symmetry.space_group_name_H-M   'P 1'
#
loop_
_entity.id
_entity.type
_entity.pdbx_description
1 polymer ?
#
loop_
_entity_poly.entity_id
_entity_poly.type
_entity_poly.pdbx_seq_one_letter_code
_entity_poly.pdbx_strand_id
1 'polypeptide(L)' 'LTGGDTLQASNPTPYFITFSTVSVGQGAQKVSSTQEGMAAPFSSVTFRLKQKVSPSGKVEWTVVNDNGGYQKGESVLK' A
#
# COMPACT_ATOMS: atom_id res chain seq x y z
N LEU A 1 0.11 -15.40 -14.71
CA LEU A 1 -0.07 -14.87 -13.35
C LEU A 1 -1.43 -14.15 -13.30
N THR A 2 -2.43 -14.75 -12.67
CA THR A 2 -3.77 -14.16 -12.51
C THR A 2 -3.71 -13.02 -11.49
N GLY A 3 -4.36 -11.89 -11.78
CA GLY A 3 -4.41 -10.75 -10.86
C GLY A 3 -5.04 -11.07 -9.50
N GLY A 4 -4.67 -10.30 -8.48
CA GLY A 4 -5.12 -10.44 -7.09
C GLY A 4 -5.90 -9.22 -6.59
N ASP A 5 -6.70 -9.37 -5.54
CA ASP A 5 -7.42 -8.29 -4.84
C ASP A 5 -6.76 -7.92 -3.50
N THR A 6 -5.50 -8.33 -3.29
CA THR A 6 -4.75 -8.02 -2.07
C THR A 6 -3.38 -7.45 -2.40
N LEU A 7 -2.89 -6.57 -1.53
CA LEU A 7 -1.56 -5.99 -1.58
C LEU A 7 -0.91 -6.13 -0.20
N GLN A 8 0.28 -6.72 -0.14
CA GLN A 8 1.06 -6.82 1.09
C GLN A 8 2.14 -5.74 1.11
N ALA A 9 2.19 -4.97 2.19
CA ALA A 9 3.28 -4.06 2.48
C ALA A 9 4.14 -4.65 3.59
N SER A 10 5.45 -4.77 3.35
CA SER A 10 6.42 -5.25 4.34
C SER A 10 7.19 -4.08 4.93
N ASN A 11 7.29 -4.04 6.25
CA ASN A 11 8.02 -3.04 7.01
C ASN A 11 9.31 -3.64 7.56
N PRO A 12 10.48 -3.42 6.93
CA PRO A 12 11.76 -3.93 7.42
C PRO A 12 12.39 -3.05 8.52
N THR A 13 11.69 -2.02 9.01
CA THR A 13 12.23 -1.02 9.92
C THR A 13 11.85 -1.30 11.38
N PRO A 14 12.56 -0.70 12.36
CA PRO A 14 12.20 -0.79 13.77
C PRO A 14 11.06 0.17 14.19
N TYR A 15 10.35 0.81 13.24
CA TYR A 15 9.30 1.80 13.52
C TYR A 15 7.93 1.32 13.03
N PHE A 16 6.85 1.78 13.64
CA PHE A 16 5.51 1.58 13.09
C PHE A 16 5.33 2.46 11.85
N ILE A 17 4.65 1.93 10.83
CA ILE A 17 4.26 2.68 9.64
C ILE A 17 2.74 2.68 9.53
N THR A 18 2.12 3.85 9.64
CA THR A 18 0.68 4.02 9.50
C THR A 18 0.36 4.51 8.09
N PHE A 19 -0.29 3.66 7.29
CA PHE A 19 -0.75 3.97 5.95
C PHE A 19 -2.17 4.53 5.98
N SER A 20 -2.33 5.79 5.58
CA SER A 20 -3.66 6.42 5.42
C SER A 20 -4.27 6.12 4.05
N THR A 21 -3.45 5.92 3.02
CA THR A 21 -3.93 5.51 1.69
C THR A 21 -2.95 4.57 1.02
N VAL A 22 -3.48 3.58 0.31
CA VAL A 22 -2.72 2.71 -0.58
C VAL A 22 -3.55 2.45 -1.83
N SER A 23 -2.91 2.53 -2.99
CA SER A 23 -3.58 2.39 -4.29
C SER A 23 -2.63 1.88 -5.37
N VAL A 24 -3.17 1.17 -6.35
CA VAL A 24 -2.41 0.62 -7.48
C VAL A 24 -2.87 1.27 -8.78
N GLY A 25 -1.93 1.83 -9.53
CA GLY A 25 -2.14 2.33 -10.89
C GLY A 25 -2.14 1.18 -11.90
N GLN A 26 -3.18 1.16 -12.76
CA GLN A 26 -3.40 0.19 -13.83
C GLN A 26 -3.74 0.94 -15.12
N GLY A 27 -2.72 1.40 -15.85
CA GLY A 27 -2.91 2.30 -16.99
C GLY A 27 -3.57 3.61 -16.55
N ALA A 28 -4.76 3.90 -17.08
CA ALA A 28 -5.54 5.10 -16.71
C ALA A 28 -6.39 4.92 -15.43
N GLN A 29 -6.44 3.71 -14.85
CA GLN A 29 -7.26 3.41 -13.68
C GLN A 29 -6.41 3.42 -12.40
N LYS A 30 -7.02 3.81 -11.28
CA LYS A 30 -6.42 3.76 -9.95
C LYS A 30 -7.33 2.96 -9.02
N VAL A 31 -6.80 1.86 -8.49
CA VAL A 31 -7.54 0.95 -7.60
C VAL A 31 -7.05 1.15 -6.18
N SER A 32 -7.90 1.74 -5.32
CA SER A 32 -7.59 1.96 -3.91
C SER A 32 -7.84 0.72 -3.06
N SER A 33 -7.15 0.67 -1.93
CA SER A 33 -7.49 -0.21 -0.80
C SER A 33 -8.85 0.15 -0.20
N THR A 34 -9.46 -0.81 0.50
CA THR A 34 -10.73 -0.64 1.22
C THR A 34 -10.55 -0.14 2.64
N GLN A 35 -9.31 -0.12 3.14
CA GLN A 35 -8.98 0.15 4.54
C GLN A 35 -7.59 0.78 4.66
N GLU A 36 -7.42 1.58 5.70
CA GLU A 36 -6.12 1.99 6.22
C GLU A 36 -5.41 0.80 6.88
N GLY A 37 -4.15 0.97 7.27
CA GLY A 37 -3.41 -0.11 7.92
C GLY A 37 -2.12 0.35 8.58
N MET A 38 -1.73 -0.37 9.63
CA MET A 38 -0.51 -0.10 10.35
C MET A 38 0.39 -1.34 10.32
N ALA A 39 1.62 -1.18 9.82
CA ALA A 39 2.63 -2.22 9.85
C ALA A 39 3.48 -2.06 11.11
N ALA A 40 3.51 -3.09 11.95
CA ALA A 40 4.43 -3.16 13.08
C ALA A 40 5.89 -3.27 12.62
N PRO A 41 6.87 -2.97 13.48
CA PRO A 41 8.28 -3.22 13.21
C PRO A 41 8.53 -4.65 12.74
N PHE A 42 9.32 -4.80 11.67
CA PHE A 42 9.70 -6.11 11.08
C PHE A 42 8.53 -7.02 10.70
N SER A 43 7.37 -6.45 10.41
CA SER A 43 6.14 -7.19 10.08
C SER A 43 5.55 -6.73 8.73
N SER A 44 4.46 -7.37 8.33
CA SER A 44 3.72 -7.02 7.12
C SER A 44 2.25 -6.73 7.44
N VAL A 45 1.63 -5.87 6.63
CA VAL A 45 0.19 -5.62 6.65
C VAL A 45 -0.37 -5.92 5.27
N THR A 46 -1.58 -6.51 5.23
CA THR A 46 -2.27 -6.83 3.99
C THR A 46 -3.46 -5.91 3.80
N PHE A 47 -3.52 -5.25 2.65
CA PHE A 47 -4.63 -4.41 2.22
C PHE A 47 -5.51 -5.17 1.24
N ARG A 48 -6.82 -5.13 1.45
CA ARG A 48 -7.77 -5.55 0.41
C ARG A 48 -8.00 -4.40 -0.56
N LEU A 49 -7.98 -4.68 -1.85
CA LEU A 49 -8.21 -3.74 -2.93
C LEU A 49 -9.67 -3.78 -3.35
N LYS A 50 -10.22 -2.63 -3.77
CA LYS A 50 -11.62 -2.54 -4.23
C LYS A 50 -11.91 -3.42 -5.45
N GLN A 51 -10.89 -3.73 -6.24
CA GLN A 51 -10.98 -4.53 -7.46
C GLN A 51 -9.70 -5.36 -7.61
N LYS A 52 -9.75 -6.44 -8.39
CA LYS A 52 -8.56 -7.19 -8.78
C LYS A 52 -7.65 -6.32 -9.64
N VAL A 53 -6.35 -6.39 -9.39
CA VAL A 53 -5.32 -5.67 -10.13
C VAL A 53 -4.38 -6.65 -10.82
N SER A 54 -3.78 -6.23 -11.93
CA SER A 54 -2.71 -7.01 -12.56
C SER A 54 -1.48 -7.06 -11.62
N PRO A 55 -0.66 -8.11 -11.69
CA PRO A 55 0.56 -8.21 -10.87
C PRO A 55 1.65 -7.22 -11.29
N SER A 56 1.40 -6.41 -12.32
CA SER A 56 2.23 -5.29 -12.74
C SER A 56 1.55 -3.97 -12.37
N GLY A 57 2.33 -2.98 -11.94
CA GLY A 57 1.78 -1.65 -11.70
C GLY A 57 2.60 -0.85 -10.72
N LYS A 58 2.19 0.40 -10.56
CA LYS A 58 2.77 1.34 -9.62
C LYS A 58 1.87 1.44 -8.41
N VAL A 59 2.42 1.23 -7.23
CA VAL A 59 1.75 1.47 -5.95
C VAL A 59 2.04 2.91 -5.54
N GLU A 60 0.98 3.64 -5.22
CA GLU A 60 1.06 4.95 -4.57
C GLU A 60 0.52 4.80 -3.16
N TRP A 61 1.28 5.30 -2.18
CA TRP A 61 0.93 5.22 -0.77
C TRP A 61 1.15 6.55 -0.06
N THR A 62 0.38 6.77 0.99
CA THR A 62 0.55 7.88 1.93
C THR A 62 0.67 7.31 3.33
N VAL A 63 1.66 7.76 4.08
CA VAL A 63 1.88 7.42 5.49
C VAL A 63 1.73 8.66 6.37
N VAL A 64 1.40 8.45 7.64
CA VAL A 64 1.35 9.49 8.66
C VAL A 64 2.70 9.52 9.38
N ASN A 65 3.36 10.67 9.41
CA ASN A 65 4.62 10.86 10.14
C ASN A 65 4.37 11.24 11.62
N ASP A 66 5.44 11.29 12.41
CA ASP A 66 5.36 11.53 13.86
C ASP A 66 4.78 12.90 14.25
N ASN A 67 4.77 13.86 13.33
CA ASN A 67 4.15 15.17 13.51
C ASN A 67 2.65 15.18 13.14
N GLY A 68 2.07 14.03 12.78
CA GLY A 68 0.70 13.89 12.28
C GLY A 68 0.52 14.35 10.82
N GLY A 69 1.61 14.65 10.12
CA GLY A 69 1.62 15.06 8.72
C GLY A 69 1.60 13.88 7.75
N TYR A 70 1.19 14.13 6.50
CA TYR A 70 1.16 13.12 5.46
C TYR A 70 2.44 13.13 4.61
N GLN A 71 3.06 11.97 4.47
CA GLN A 71 4.18 11.73 3.56
C GLN A 71 3.74 10.78 2.44
N LYS A 72 4.00 11.15 1.19
CA LYS A 72 3.65 10.36 0.00
C LYS A 72 4.85 9.61 -0.53
N GLY A 73 4.61 8.46 -1.12
CA GLY A 73 5.64 7.69 -1.80
C GLY A 73 5.07 6.70 -2.80
N GLU A 74 5.98 6.07 -3.55
CA GLU A 74 5.66 5.21 -4.67
C GLU A 74 6.52 3.96 -4.65
N SER A 75 6.00 2.87 -5.19
CA SER A 75 6.71 1.60 -5.32
C SER A 75 6.24 0.85 -6.56
N VAL A 76 7.05 -0.05 -7.09
CA VAL A 76 6.64 -0.94 -8.18
C VAL A 76 6.15 -2.25 -7.58
N LEU A 77 5.02 -2.78 -8.05
CA LEU A 77 4.54 -4.11 -7.66
C LEU A 77 5.59 -5.16 -8.09
N LYS A 78 5.98 -6.04 -7.18
CA LYS A 78 6.91 -7.14 -7.44
C LYS A 78 6.18 -8.47 -7.50
#